data_AF-A0A7Y3KZ44-F1
#
_entry.id   AF-A0A7Y3KZ44-F1
#
_cell.length_a   1.000
_cell.length_b   1.000
_cell.length_c   1.000
_cell.angle_alpha   90.00
_cell.angle_beta   90.00
_cell.angle_gamma   90.00
#
_symmetry.space_group_name_H-M   'P 1'
#
loop_
_entity.id
_entity.type
_entity.pdbx_description
1 polymer ?
#
loop_
_entity_poly.entity_id
_entity_poly.type
_entity_poly.pdbx_seq_one_letter_code
_entity_poly.pdbx_strand_id
1 'polypeptide(L)'
;MIRGLSAALLLAATSVSAAPLALPSFENAASQLQATVKAQRAASVKTMGADIGAGLDSLSWDLQTSAQDAARMRDDLRLLITRVDTRAPGAPADQTLTGDLQRFNQDLQSLAQDSQFRLNDLRSLSAQAQKDPNLVAHAQNLDNAARGLASTTKWLVFDVGFDTADLSRAGYTFESMDLDRYSRDADQSAQDLQNEADRLLAKVR
;
A
#
# COMPACT_ATOMS: atom_id res chain seq x y z
N MET A 1 3.91 43.94 4.49
CA MET A 1 3.42 44.97 3.53
C MET A 1 4.61 45.43 2.69
N ILE A 2 4.40 45.47 1.38
CA ILE A 2 5.35 45.75 0.30
C ILE A 2 5.70 47.25 0.22
N ARG A 3 6.89 47.58 -0.31
CA ARG A 3 7.30 48.76 -1.14
C ARG A 3 8.63 49.32 -0.64
N GLY A 4 9.64 49.69 -1.43
CA GLY A 4 9.88 49.84 -2.88
C GLY A 4 11.40 50.15 -3.02
N LEU A 5 12.12 49.74 -4.06
CA LEU A 5 12.23 50.39 -5.37
C LEU A 5 12.47 51.91 -5.29
N SER A 6 13.73 52.35 -5.37
CA SER A 6 14.25 53.13 -6.53
C SER A 6 15.55 53.91 -6.22
N ALA A 7 16.39 53.97 -7.27
CA ALA A 7 17.34 55.04 -7.62
C ALA A 7 18.75 55.04 -6.99
N ALA A 8 19.71 54.57 -7.78
CA ALA A 8 20.95 55.32 -8.05
C ALA A 8 21.53 54.85 -9.39
N LEU A 9 21.00 55.41 -10.47
CA LEU A 9 21.65 55.45 -11.78
C LEU A 9 22.41 56.80 -11.85
N LEU A 10 23.53 56.82 -12.59
CA LEU A 10 24.50 57.89 -12.87
C LEU A 10 25.75 57.86 -11.97
N LEU A 11 26.99 57.93 -12.47
CA LEU A 11 27.56 57.77 -13.80
C LEU A 11 29.09 57.79 -13.55
N ALA A 12 29.86 56.83 -14.04
CA ALA A 12 31.30 57.00 -14.24
C ALA A 12 31.78 56.04 -15.33
N ALA A 13 31.83 56.58 -16.54
CA ALA A 13 32.52 55.96 -17.66
C ALA A 13 34.00 56.33 -17.59
N THR A 14 34.88 55.34 -17.48
CA THR A 14 36.27 55.42 -17.94
C THR A 14 36.69 54.05 -18.51
N SER A 15 36.51 53.94 -19.82
CA SER A 15 37.24 53.13 -20.81
C SER A 15 38.24 52.07 -20.31
N VAL A 16 38.06 50.80 -20.73
CA VAL A 16 38.97 50.04 -21.62
C VAL A 16 38.34 48.65 -21.91
N SER A 17 38.37 48.26 -23.19
CA SER A 17 37.91 47.00 -23.76
C SER A 17 36.40 46.80 -23.81
N ALA A 18 35.82 47.20 -24.94
CA ALA A 18 34.64 46.54 -25.47
C ALA A 18 35.00 45.07 -25.80
N ALA A 19 35.04 44.22 -24.77
CA ALA A 19 34.73 42.82 -25.01
C ALA A 19 33.34 42.82 -25.65
N PRO A 20 33.12 42.15 -26.79
CA PRO A 20 31.78 42.00 -27.28
C PRO A 20 31.01 41.31 -26.15
N LEU A 21 30.04 42.01 -25.56
CA LEU A 21 28.89 41.34 -24.99
C LEU A 21 28.25 40.67 -26.19
N ALA A 22 28.78 39.50 -26.53
CA ALA A 22 28.14 38.54 -27.39
C ALA A 22 26.87 38.20 -26.63
N LEU A 23 25.81 38.97 -26.88
CA LEU A 23 24.46 38.54 -26.61
C LEU A 23 24.41 37.11 -27.13
N PRO A 24 24.15 36.11 -26.27
CA PRO A 24 24.10 34.73 -26.72
C PRO A 24 23.20 34.74 -27.94
N SER A 25 23.72 34.22 -29.07
CA SER A 25 22.89 34.08 -30.26
C SER A 25 21.59 33.41 -29.84
N PHE A 26 20.49 33.77 -30.47
CA PHE A 26 19.18 33.18 -30.13
C PHE A 26 19.26 31.64 -30.09
N GLU A 27 20.08 31.04 -30.94
CA GLU A 27 20.39 29.61 -30.98
C GLU A 27 21.12 29.10 -29.70
N ASN A 28 22.08 29.86 -29.17
CA ASN A 28 22.74 29.53 -27.89
C ASN A 28 21.79 29.69 -26.70
N ALA A 29 20.95 30.74 -26.69
CA ALA A 29 19.96 30.92 -25.63
C ALA A 29 18.87 29.83 -25.69
N ALA A 30 18.38 29.49 -26.88
CA ALA A 30 17.38 28.44 -27.09
C ALA A 30 17.91 27.05 -26.75
N SER A 31 19.16 26.73 -27.12
CA SER A 31 19.78 25.44 -26.77
C SER A 31 20.05 25.32 -25.27
N GLN A 32 20.49 26.39 -24.60
CA GLN A 32 20.63 26.42 -23.14
C GLN A 32 19.28 26.26 -22.43
N LEU A 33 18.23 26.89 -22.93
CA LEU A 33 16.88 26.78 -22.36
C LEU A 33 16.32 25.37 -22.57
N GLN A 34 16.53 24.77 -23.75
CA GLN A 34 16.15 23.38 -24.03
C GLN A 34 16.91 22.38 -23.13
N ALA A 35 18.22 22.60 -22.91
CA ALA A 35 19.02 21.80 -21.99
C ALA A 35 18.52 21.93 -20.53
N THR A 36 18.19 23.15 -20.11
CA THR A 36 17.65 23.43 -18.77
C THR A 36 16.30 22.75 -18.55
N VAL A 37 15.38 22.84 -19.53
CA VAL A 37 14.08 22.17 -19.47
C VAL A 37 14.24 20.65 -19.45
N LYS A 38 15.16 20.08 -20.24
CA LYS A 38 15.46 18.64 -20.20
C LYS A 38 16.01 18.22 -18.84
N ALA A 39 16.94 18.99 -18.26
CA ALA A 39 17.52 18.72 -16.95
C ALA A 39 16.46 18.79 -15.83
N GLN A 40 15.60 19.82 -15.84
CA GLN A 40 14.50 19.95 -14.89
C GLN A 40 13.48 18.81 -15.03
N ARG A 41 13.14 18.41 -16.26
CA ARG A 41 12.27 17.24 -16.49
C ARG A 41 12.90 15.95 -15.95
N ALA A 42 14.18 15.73 -16.21
CA ALA A 42 14.89 14.55 -15.71
C ALA A 42 14.94 14.52 -14.17
N ALA A 43 15.19 15.66 -13.52
CA ALA A 43 15.15 15.77 -12.06
C ALA A 43 13.75 15.50 -11.51
N SER A 44 12.70 16.07 -12.12
CA SER A 44 11.31 15.85 -11.72
C SER A 44 10.90 14.38 -11.84
N VAL A 45 11.30 13.70 -12.93
CA VAL A 45 11.03 12.26 -13.13
C VAL A 45 11.74 11.44 -12.05
N LYS A 46 12.98 11.78 -11.71
CA LYS A 46 13.74 11.10 -10.65
C LYS A 46 13.09 11.25 -9.27
N THR A 47 12.64 12.46 -8.92
CA THR A 47 11.92 12.68 -7.65
C THR A 47 10.62 11.89 -7.61
N MET A 48 9.83 11.92 -8.69
CA MET A 48 8.59 11.15 -8.78
C MET A 48 8.84 9.64 -8.63
N GLY A 49 9.90 9.11 -9.26
CA GLY A 49 10.30 7.71 -9.08
C GLY A 49 10.69 7.38 -7.64
N ALA A 50 11.39 8.28 -6.94
CA ALA A 50 11.73 8.09 -5.53
C ALA A 50 10.50 8.09 -4.62
N ASP A 51 9.55 9.00 -4.87
CA ASP A 51 8.28 9.07 -4.11
C ASP A 51 7.43 7.81 -4.31
N ILE A 52 7.35 7.31 -5.55
CA ILE A 52 6.69 6.03 -5.85
C ILE A 52 7.39 4.89 -5.12
N GLY A 53 8.73 4.81 -5.20
CA GLY A 53 9.52 3.78 -4.51
C GLY A 53 9.26 3.75 -3.00
N ALA A 54 9.27 4.92 -2.35
CA ALA A 54 8.96 5.05 -0.93
C ALA A 54 7.51 4.62 -0.60
N GLY A 55 6.55 4.97 -1.47
CA GLY A 55 5.16 4.52 -1.33
C GLY A 55 5.01 3.00 -1.41
N LEU A 56 5.74 2.35 -2.34
CA LEU A 56 5.75 0.89 -2.47
C LEU A 56 6.40 0.21 -1.26
N ASP A 57 7.46 0.78 -0.71
CA ASP A 57 8.12 0.26 0.51
C ASP A 57 7.22 0.38 1.74
N SER A 58 6.54 1.53 1.91
CA SER A 58 5.56 1.72 2.99
C SER A 58 4.46 0.67 2.88
N LEU A 59 3.88 0.53 1.68
CA LEU A 59 2.82 -0.45 1.44
C LEU A 59 3.31 -1.88 1.68
N SER A 60 4.56 -2.20 1.31
CA SER A 60 5.17 -3.50 1.60
C SER A 60 5.24 -3.78 3.10
N TRP A 61 5.70 -2.80 3.90
CA TRP A 61 5.76 -2.94 5.36
C TRP A 61 4.38 -3.10 5.99
N ASP A 62 3.42 -2.32 5.49
CA ASP A 62 2.02 -2.41 5.87
C ASP A 62 1.50 -3.83 5.61
N LEU A 63 1.68 -4.38 4.40
CA LEU A 63 1.21 -5.73 4.03
C LEU A 63 1.86 -6.83 4.88
N GLN A 64 3.13 -6.68 5.22
CA GLN A 64 3.81 -7.59 6.15
C GLN A 64 3.18 -7.57 7.54
N THR A 65 2.81 -6.39 8.03
CA THR A 65 2.13 -6.23 9.33
C THR A 65 0.76 -6.91 9.28
N SER A 66 -0.03 -6.66 8.24
CA SER A 66 -1.33 -7.35 8.07
C SER A 66 -1.19 -8.86 7.94
N ALA A 67 -0.11 -9.36 7.33
CA ALA A 67 0.15 -10.80 7.27
C ALA A 67 0.45 -11.38 8.67
N GLN A 68 1.13 -10.63 9.54
CA GLN A 68 1.33 -11.03 10.93
C GLN A 68 0.02 -11.00 11.72
N ASP A 69 -0.84 -10.02 11.49
CA ASP A 69 -2.14 -9.93 12.14
C ASP A 69 -3.05 -11.08 11.70
N ALA A 70 -3.11 -11.39 10.39
CA ALA A 70 -3.81 -12.56 9.88
C ALA A 70 -3.28 -13.88 10.49
N ALA A 71 -1.96 -13.98 10.73
CA ALA A 71 -1.39 -15.14 11.42
C ALA A 71 -1.82 -15.21 12.90
N ARG A 72 -1.84 -14.09 13.62
CA ARG A 72 -2.35 -14.02 15.00
C ARG A 72 -3.82 -14.42 15.08
N MET A 73 -4.62 -13.94 14.14
CA MET A 73 -6.03 -14.32 14.05
C MET A 73 -6.22 -15.83 13.87
N ARG A 74 -5.34 -16.52 13.15
CA ARG A 74 -5.42 -17.99 13.09
C ARG A 74 -5.23 -18.65 14.45
N ASP A 75 -4.28 -18.14 15.24
CA ASP A 75 -4.03 -18.65 16.58
C ASP A 75 -5.20 -18.31 17.52
N ASP A 76 -5.77 -17.11 17.42
CA ASP A 76 -6.96 -16.70 18.18
C ASP A 76 -8.16 -17.59 17.83
N LEU A 77 -8.41 -17.86 16.55
CA LEU A 77 -9.48 -18.75 16.10
C LEU A 77 -9.33 -20.15 16.73
N ARG A 78 -8.12 -20.72 16.70
CA ARG A 78 -7.85 -22.03 17.33
C ARG A 78 -8.16 -22.04 18.83
N LEU A 79 -7.87 -20.94 19.53
CA LEU A 79 -8.21 -20.80 20.95
C LEU A 79 -9.73 -20.76 21.16
N LEU A 80 -10.46 -20.03 20.31
CA LEU A 80 -11.93 -19.97 20.35
C LEU A 80 -12.54 -21.35 20.09
N ILE A 81 -12.03 -22.09 19.11
CA ILE A 81 -12.53 -23.42 18.77
C ILE A 81 -12.22 -24.45 19.86
N THR A 82 -11.04 -24.38 20.47
CA THR A 82 -10.73 -25.22 21.64
C THR A 82 -11.73 -24.96 22.80
N ARG A 83 -12.17 -23.71 22.97
CA ARG A 83 -13.20 -23.37 23.95
C ARG A 83 -14.58 -23.91 23.58
N VAL A 84 -14.90 -24.04 22.30
CA VAL A 84 -16.13 -24.66 21.80
C VAL A 84 -16.13 -26.16 22.09
N ASP A 85 -15.04 -26.84 21.73
CA ASP A 85 -14.89 -28.30 21.83
C ASP A 85 -14.93 -28.80 23.28
N THR A 86 -14.45 -27.99 24.22
CA THR A 86 -14.43 -28.34 25.64
C THR A 86 -15.79 -28.17 26.34
N ARG A 87 -16.82 -27.66 25.65
CA ARG A 87 -18.16 -27.49 26.24
C ARG A 87 -18.95 -28.79 26.21
N ALA A 88 -19.68 -29.05 27.29
CA ALA A 88 -20.61 -30.17 27.35
C ALA A 88 -21.73 -29.99 26.30
N PRO A 89 -22.10 -31.05 25.55
CA PRO A 89 -23.21 -31.00 24.62
C PRO A 89 -24.51 -30.52 25.31
N GLY A 90 -25.17 -29.51 24.73
CA GLY A 90 -26.40 -28.93 25.27
C GLY A 90 -26.20 -27.88 26.38
N ALA A 91 -24.97 -27.48 26.68
CA ALA A 91 -24.73 -26.33 27.56
C ALA A 91 -25.29 -25.03 26.95
N PRO A 92 -25.81 -24.08 27.75
CA PRO A 92 -26.27 -22.78 27.25
C PRO A 92 -25.17 -22.04 26.48
N ALA A 93 -25.50 -21.20 25.50
CA ALA A 93 -24.50 -20.39 24.79
C ALA A 93 -23.67 -19.54 25.78
N ASP A 94 -22.33 -19.62 25.70
CA ASP A 94 -21.41 -18.81 26.50
C ASP A 94 -21.37 -17.39 25.94
N GLN A 95 -21.87 -16.43 26.71
CA GLN A 95 -21.90 -15.02 26.31
C GLN A 95 -20.50 -14.42 26.12
N THR A 96 -19.49 -14.93 26.84
CA THR A 96 -18.11 -14.46 26.65
C THR A 96 -17.56 -14.92 25.32
N LEU A 97 -17.78 -16.20 24.96
CA LEU A 97 -17.42 -16.75 23.65
C LEU A 97 -18.17 -16.06 22.51
N THR A 98 -19.45 -15.73 22.68
CA THR A 98 -20.19 -14.90 21.71
C THR A 98 -19.48 -13.55 21.50
N GLY A 99 -19.11 -12.86 22.58
CA GLY A 99 -18.40 -11.58 22.49
C GLY A 99 -17.03 -11.70 21.80
N ASP A 100 -16.30 -12.77 22.08
CA ASP A 100 -14.98 -13.01 21.48
C ASP A 100 -15.10 -13.35 19.97
N LEU A 101 -16.09 -14.15 19.56
CA LEU A 101 -16.40 -14.41 18.16
C LEU A 101 -16.82 -13.13 17.41
N GLN A 102 -17.60 -12.26 18.06
CA GLN A 102 -17.98 -10.97 17.48
C GLN A 102 -16.78 -10.05 17.28
N ARG A 103 -15.82 -10.02 18.22
CA ARG A 103 -14.56 -9.28 18.06
C ARG A 103 -13.73 -9.85 16.92
N PHE A 104 -13.61 -11.17 16.85
CA PHE A 104 -12.92 -11.83 15.76
C PHE A 104 -13.53 -11.50 14.38
N ASN A 105 -14.87 -11.45 14.30
CA ASN A 105 -15.57 -11.01 13.09
C ASN A 105 -15.27 -9.56 12.72
N GLN A 106 -15.15 -8.67 13.71
CA GLN A 106 -14.72 -7.29 13.48
C GLN A 106 -13.28 -7.24 12.97
N ASP A 107 -12.38 -8.05 13.52
CA ASP A 107 -10.99 -8.11 13.08
C ASP A 107 -10.88 -8.61 11.62
N LEU A 108 -11.66 -9.62 11.23
CA LEU A 108 -11.75 -10.08 9.83
C LEU A 108 -12.28 -8.98 8.90
N GLN A 109 -13.33 -8.29 9.33
CA GLN A 109 -13.90 -7.19 8.57
C GLN A 109 -12.88 -6.05 8.41
N SER A 110 -12.16 -5.69 9.46
CA SER A 110 -11.09 -4.68 9.42
C SER A 110 -9.95 -5.10 8.50
N LEU A 111 -9.51 -6.36 8.56
CA LEU A 111 -8.50 -6.89 7.64
C LEU A 111 -8.92 -6.77 6.17
N ALA A 112 -10.18 -7.11 5.85
CA ALA A 112 -10.72 -6.98 4.50
C ALA A 112 -10.78 -5.51 4.04
N GLN A 113 -11.27 -4.61 4.90
CA GLN A 113 -11.36 -3.17 4.61
C GLN A 113 -9.98 -2.54 4.41
N ASP A 114 -9.03 -2.83 5.29
CA ASP A 114 -7.67 -2.32 5.20
C ASP A 114 -6.97 -2.84 3.94
N SER A 115 -7.16 -4.12 3.61
CA SER A 115 -6.68 -4.70 2.36
C SER A 115 -7.26 -3.98 1.13
N GLN A 116 -8.53 -3.61 1.18
CA GLN A 116 -9.18 -2.86 0.10
C GLN A 116 -8.64 -1.42 -0.02
N PHE A 117 -8.36 -0.73 1.09
CA PHE A 117 -7.74 0.59 1.05
C PHE A 117 -6.35 0.53 0.43
N ARG A 118 -5.55 -0.45 0.87
CA ARG A 118 -4.20 -0.72 0.35
C ARG A 118 -4.20 -1.08 -1.13
N LEU A 119 -5.23 -1.78 -1.59
CA LEU A 119 -5.40 -2.07 -3.01
C LEU A 119 -5.65 -0.79 -3.82
N ASN A 120 -6.43 0.15 -3.29
CA ASN A 120 -6.66 1.43 -3.95
C ASN A 120 -5.37 2.27 -3.98
N ASP A 121 -4.60 2.29 -2.90
CA ASP A 121 -3.30 2.95 -2.84
C ASP A 121 -2.32 2.35 -3.85
N LEU A 122 -2.26 1.01 -3.92
CA LEU A 122 -1.47 0.29 -4.90
C LEU A 122 -1.87 0.64 -6.33
N ARG A 123 -3.17 0.67 -6.64
CA ARG A 123 -3.67 1.08 -7.96
C ARG A 123 -3.30 2.51 -8.30
N SER A 124 -3.33 3.42 -7.32
CA SER A 124 -2.90 4.82 -7.48
C SER A 124 -1.40 4.92 -7.79
N LEU A 125 -0.56 4.20 -7.04
CA LEU A 125 0.89 4.13 -7.29
C LEU A 125 1.18 3.46 -8.64
N SER A 126 0.49 2.38 -8.96
CA SER A 126 0.59 1.64 -10.21
C SER A 126 0.22 2.52 -11.41
N ALA A 127 -0.83 3.35 -11.32
CA ALA A 127 -1.20 4.29 -12.38
C ALA A 127 -0.10 5.32 -12.67
N GLN A 128 0.62 5.77 -11.64
CA GLN A 128 1.71 6.76 -11.76
C GLN A 128 3.03 6.13 -12.19
N ALA A 129 3.25 4.86 -11.85
CA ALA A 129 4.46 4.13 -12.19
C ALA A 129 4.64 4.01 -13.71
N GLN A 130 5.90 4.13 -14.14
CA GLN A 130 6.33 3.85 -15.52
C GLN A 130 7.41 2.77 -15.48
N LYS A 131 7.83 2.31 -16.66
CA LYS A 131 8.98 1.42 -16.79
C LYS A 131 10.23 2.15 -16.24
N ASP A 132 10.66 1.77 -15.05
CA ASP A 132 11.80 2.36 -14.35
C ASP A 132 12.57 1.24 -13.61
N PRO A 133 13.80 0.93 -14.03
CA PRO A 133 14.63 -0.08 -13.39
C PRO A 133 14.87 0.15 -11.88
N ASN A 134 14.81 1.41 -11.42
CA ASN A 134 14.98 1.74 -10.01
C ASN A 134 13.78 1.29 -9.15
N LEU A 135 12.59 1.16 -9.76
CA LEU A 135 11.38 0.72 -9.07
C LEU A 135 11.27 -0.81 -8.94
N VAL A 136 12.07 -1.57 -9.69
CA VAL A 136 11.96 -3.04 -9.74
C VAL A 136 12.17 -3.67 -8.36
N ALA A 137 13.16 -3.21 -7.60
CA ALA A 137 13.43 -3.75 -6.27
C ALA A 137 12.27 -3.47 -5.29
N HIS A 138 11.74 -2.25 -5.29
CA HIS A 138 10.60 -1.85 -4.47
C HIS A 138 9.33 -2.63 -4.83
N ALA A 139 9.02 -2.76 -6.13
CA ALA A 139 7.89 -3.55 -6.61
C ALA A 139 8.04 -5.04 -6.28
N GLN A 140 9.26 -5.57 -6.27
CA GLN A 140 9.51 -6.96 -5.92
C GLN A 140 9.38 -7.23 -4.41
N ASN A 141 9.78 -6.29 -3.55
CA ASN A 141 9.52 -6.36 -2.11
C ASN A 141 8.02 -6.36 -1.83
N LEU A 142 7.29 -5.46 -2.48
CA LEU A 142 5.84 -5.38 -2.37
C LEU A 142 5.15 -6.68 -2.84
N ASP A 143 5.53 -7.23 -3.99
CA ASP A 143 5.00 -8.50 -4.50
C ASP A 143 5.21 -9.64 -3.49
N ASN A 144 6.42 -9.76 -2.94
CA ASN A 144 6.71 -10.75 -1.91
C ASN A 144 5.83 -10.57 -0.65
N ALA A 145 5.61 -9.31 -0.22
CA ALA A 145 4.73 -9.00 0.91
C ALA A 145 3.26 -9.34 0.62
N ALA A 146 2.76 -9.00 -0.57
CA ALA A 146 1.40 -9.30 -1.01
C ALA A 146 1.16 -10.82 -1.11
N ARG A 147 2.12 -11.57 -1.65
CA ARG A 147 2.10 -13.04 -1.66
C ARG A 147 2.10 -13.63 -0.25
N GLY A 148 2.87 -13.05 0.66
CA GLY A 148 2.88 -13.43 2.07
C GLY A 148 1.51 -13.26 2.72
N LEU A 149 0.89 -12.08 2.55
CA LEU A 149 -0.46 -11.82 3.04
C LEU A 149 -1.47 -12.79 2.42
N ALA A 150 -1.51 -12.91 1.09
CA ALA A 150 -2.44 -13.81 0.40
C ALA A 150 -2.30 -15.26 0.87
N SER A 151 -1.07 -15.75 1.04
CA SER A 151 -0.84 -17.10 1.57
C SER A 151 -1.36 -17.25 3.00
N THR A 152 -1.12 -16.29 3.89
CA THR A 152 -1.56 -16.37 5.29
C THR A 152 -3.07 -16.28 5.39
N THR A 153 -3.70 -15.34 4.67
CA THR A 153 -5.16 -15.19 4.63
C THR A 153 -5.83 -16.43 4.07
N LYS A 154 -5.25 -17.07 3.03
CA LYS A 154 -5.77 -18.34 2.51
C LYS A 154 -5.80 -19.45 3.56
N TRP A 155 -4.76 -19.55 4.40
CA TRP A 155 -4.76 -20.50 5.50
C TRP A 155 -5.78 -20.15 6.58
N LEU A 156 -5.97 -18.86 6.86
CA LEU A 156 -7.01 -18.39 7.79
C LEU A 156 -8.41 -18.78 7.30
N VAL A 157 -8.72 -18.55 6.02
CA VAL A 157 -10.02 -18.94 5.43
C VAL A 157 -10.21 -20.44 5.42
N PHE A 158 -9.16 -21.21 5.15
CA PHE A 158 -9.21 -22.65 5.25
C PHE A 158 -9.60 -23.09 6.67
N ASP A 159 -8.94 -22.57 7.70
CA ASP A 159 -9.26 -22.88 9.10
C ASP A 159 -10.70 -22.47 9.44
N VAL A 160 -11.11 -21.23 9.11
CA VAL A 160 -12.49 -20.75 9.30
C VAL A 160 -13.52 -21.69 8.67
N GLY A 161 -13.25 -22.20 7.46
CA GLY A 161 -14.17 -23.09 6.73
C GLY A 161 -14.43 -24.43 7.41
N PHE A 162 -13.45 -25.01 8.13
CA PHE A 162 -13.70 -26.19 8.96
C PHE A 162 -14.47 -25.82 10.22
N ASP A 163 -14.03 -24.74 10.86
CA ASP A 163 -14.50 -24.31 12.17
C ASP A 163 -15.94 -23.77 12.14
N THR A 164 -16.41 -23.30 10.98
CA THR A 164 -17.78 -22.80 10.79
C THR A 164 -18.82 -23.87 11.11
N ALA A 165 -18.57 -25.11 10.69
CA ALA A 165 -19.51 -26.21 10.88
C ALA A 165 -19.64 -26.58 12.37
N ASP A 166 -18.52 -26.56 13.10
CA ASP A 166 -18.49 -26.89 14.51
C ASP A 166 -19.07 -25.77 15.38
N LEU A 167 -18.82 -24.51 15.02
CA LEU A 167 -19.48 -23.35 15.64
C LEU A 167 -20.99 -23.38 15.45
N SER A 168 -21.48 -23.68 14.24
CA SER A 168 -22.91 -23.78 13.98
C SER A 168 -23.55 -24.92 14.79
N ARG A 169 -22.90 -26.09 14.88
CA ARG A 169 -23.35 -27.20 15.73
C ARG A 169 -23.39 -26.84 17.22
N ALA A 170 -22.45 -26.01 17.66
CA ALA A 170 -22.38 -25.51 19.03
C ALA A 170 -23.37 -24.38 19.34
N GLY A 171 -24.19 -23.96 18.36
CA GLY A 171 -25.24 -22.95 18.54
C GLY A 171 -24.83 -21.52 18.17
N TYR A 172 -23.64 -21.32 17.61
CA TYR A 172 -23.12 -20.01 17.15
C TYR A 172 -23.35 -19.80 15.65
N THR A 173 -24.56 -20.13 15.17
CA THR A 173 -24.86 -20.14 13.73
C THR A 173 -24.69 -18.77 13.07
N PHE A 174 -25.11 -17.69 13.73
CA PHE A 174 -25.00 -16.34 13.16
C PHE A 174 -23.53 -15.89 13.09
N GLU A 175 -22.79 -16.07 14.18
CA GLU A 175 -21.37 -15.73 14.24
C GLU A 175 -20.55 -16.54 13.22
N SER A 176 -20.90 -17.82 13.05
CA SER A 176 -20.27 -18.71 12.06
C SER A 176 -20.52 -18.26 10.62
N MET A 177 -21.73 -17.80 10.31
CA MET A 177 -22.07 -17.29 8.98
C MET A 177 -21.33 -15.98 8.67
N ASP A 178 -21.20 -15.10 9.67
CA ASP A 178 -20.42 -13.87 9.56
C ASP A 178 -18.91 -14.17 9.38
N LEU A 179 -18.38 -15.16 10.10
CA LEU A 179 -16.99 -15.64 9.94
C LEU A 179 -16.70 -16.09 8.51
N ASP A 180 -17.54 -16.97 7.96
CA ASP A 180 -17.39 -17.47 6.58
C ASP A 180 -17.50 -16.33 5.55
N ARG A 181 -18.40 -15.37 5.78
CA ARG A 181 -18.52 -14.21 4.90
C ARG A 181 -17.27 -13.33 4.94
N TYR A 182 -16.87 -12.84 6.12
CA TYR A 182 -15.77 -11.89 6.24
C TYR A 182 -14.41 -12.51 5.91
N SER A 183 -14.22 -13.81 6.17
CA SER A 183 -13.01 -14.52 5.75
C SER A 183 -12.88 -14.57 4.23
N ARG A 184 -13.96 -14.86 3.49
CA ARG A 184 -13.96 -14.81 2.02
C ARG A 184 -13.70 -13.43 1.47
N ASP A 185 -14.28 -12.39 2.07
CA ASP A 185 -14.02 -10.99 1.69
C ASP A 185 -12.51 -10.67 1.87
N ALA A 186 -11.91 -11.09 2.98
CA ALA A 186 -10.48 -10.91 3.24
C ALA A 186 -9.59 -11.67 2.23
N ASP A 187 -9.94 -12.92 1.89
CA ASP A 187 -9.22 -13.71 0.88
C ASP A 187 -9.27 -13.05 -0.49
N GLN A 188 -10.45 -12.61 -0.92
CA GLN A 188 -10.62 -11.92 -2.19
C GLN A 188 -9.76 -10.65 -2.26
N SER A 189 -9.80 -9.80 -1.22
CA SER A 189 -8.99 -8.58 -1.17
C SER A 189 -7.47 -8.87 -1.16
N ALA A 190 -7.03 -9.93 -0.46
CA ALA A 190 -5.63 -10.32 -0.44
C ALA A 190 -5.14 -10.86 -1.80
N GLN A 191 -5.97 -11.64 -2.49
CA GLN A 191 -5.69 -12.10 -3.85
C GLN A 191 -5.64 -10.94 -4.85
N ASP A 192 -6.54 -9.96 -4.74
CA ASP A 192 -6.54 -8.79 -5.60
C ASP A 192 -5.29 -7.91 -5.40
N LEU A 193 -4.82 -7.77 -4.15
CA LEU A 193 -3.55 -7.13 -3.82
C LEU A 193 -2.37 -7.84 -4.48
N GLN A 194 -2.31 -9.17 -4.37
CA GLN A 194 -1.26 -9.97 -5.02
C GLN A 194 -1.28 -9.78 -6.54
N ASN A 195 -2.46 -9.89 -7.16
CA ASN A 195 -2.63 -9.74 -8.60
C ASN A 195 -2.17 -8.36 -9.09
N GLU A 196 -2.48 -7.28 -8.34
CA GLU A 196 -2.06 -5.94 -8.70
C GLU A 196 -0.56 -5.72 -8.46
N ALA A 197 0.02 -6.30 -7.41
CA ALA A 197 1.47 -6.24 -7.15
C ALA A 197 2.26 -6.97 -8.25
N ASP A 198 1.80 -8.15 -8.68
CA ASP A 198 2.35 -8.91 -9.81
C ASP A 198 2.29 -8.08 -11.12
N ARG A 199 1.16 -7.41 -11.37
CA ARG A 199 1.00 -6.51 -12.53
C ARG A 199 1.94 -5.32 -12.48
N LEU A 200 2.09 -4.69 -11.31
CA LEU A 200 3.00 -3.57 -11.13
C LEU A 200 4.44 -4.01 -11.39
N LEU A 201 4.87 -5.14 -10.82
CA LEU A 201 6.21 -5.69 -11.02
C LEU A 201 6.48 -5.97 -12.50
N ALA A 202 5.50 -6.53 -13.22
CA ALA A 202 5.61 -6.73 -14.66
C ALA A 202 5.69 -5.40 -15.44
N LYS A 203 5.01 -4.35 -14.98
CA LYS A 203 4.98 -3.02 -15.61
C LYS A 203 6.30 -2.26 -15.45
N VAL A 204 6.95 -2.35 -14.30
CA VAL A 204 8.20 -1.60 -14.02
C VAL A 204 9.45 -2.28 -14.59
N ARG A 205 9.39 -3.59 -14.87
CA ARG A 205 10.44 -4.36 -15.55
C ARG A 205 10.58 -3.98 -17.03
#